data_AF-A0A1G7U514-F1
#
_entry.id   AF-A0A1G7U514-F1
#
_cell.length_a   1.000
_cell.length_b   1.000
_cell.length_c   1.000
_cell.angle_alpha   90.00
_cell.angle_beta   90.00
_cell.angle_gamma   90.00
#
_symmetry.space_group_name_H-M   'P 1'
#
loop_
_entity.id
_entity.type
_entity.pdbx_description
1 polymer ?
#
loop_
_entity_poly.entity_id
_entity_poly.type
_entity_poly.pdbx_seq_one_letter_code
_entity_poly.pdbx_strand_id
1 'polypeptide(L)'
;MIKRIFGLCILLPQLLHAQLPEKNYPQGYFRNPLAVPIQLAGNYGELRPNHFHAGIDIKTQQKENLPVYAAADGYVSRIGVSHTGYGNVLYITHPNGYTTAYGHLNRFFPALEQYVKQQQYAAESWATDLKIPADKFPVKKGDFVAWSGNTGASGGPHVHFEIRDTHTEHPLNPLLFGFDIPDTKAPEVFRIAIYDMDRSIYDQTPTILPVKKVNGEYVTATPLIKVRTGLAGIGLNAVDRMSNVPNSYGIYEVVMFDKDVPNSGFQIDNIGFEESRYINAHTDYKIRKGGGPWLQLLFSVPGNKLEIYKDVQGDGTIDLSDGTPHPVKLLVKDAYGNSTTVKFSLQQSGDAPEPTKCANTMYAESRNIFENNQVEFFLEENSLYDRICFNYAEIPAGEKSKSSSSIFRLHTALVPLHSNFTLHIKPDRPIPAAQQHKVVMVREGLGETIAGTTLEKGWYVGQFREFGDFHLEVDTVLPKIALLGVKNGANLSKAAKLSFAISDNSGIKAYRAELDGKWLMFGRRGNVISYTFDEHCKPGKHSLRMLVTDIAGNTKEQTFTFTR
;
A
#
# COMPACT_ATOMS: atom_id res chain seq x y z
N MET A 1 37.92 49.43 -48.59
CA MET A 1 37.98 48.04 -48.07
C MET A 1 37.21 47.97 -46.76
N ILE A 2 35.90 47.67 -46.79
CA ILE A 2 35.13 47.33 -45.59
C ILE A 2 34.18 46.19 -46.02
N LYS A 3 34.55 44.95 -45.72
CA LYS A 3 33.72 43.77 -45.96
C LYS A 3 32.69 43.68 -44.83
N ARG A 4 31.41 43.84 -45.15
CA ARG A 4 30.29 43.48 -44.27
C ARG A 4 30.12 41.96 -44.32
N ILE A 5 30.35 41.29 -43.20
CA ILE A 5 30.03 39.88 -43.00
C ILE A 5 28.59 39.83 -42.45
N PHE A 6 27.67 39.31 -43.26
CA PHE A 6 26.34 38.92 -42.82
C PHE A 6 26.48 37.62 -42.03
N GLY A 7 26.28 37.68 -40.71
CA GLY A 7 26.15 36.50 -39.87
C GLY A 7 24.77 35.88 -40.07
N LEU A 8 24.73 34.71 -40.71
CA LEU A 8 23.53 33.89 -40.86
C LEU A 8 23.24 33.24 -39.48
N CYS A 9 22.30 33.80 -38.72
CA CYS A 9 21.75 33.13 -37.53
C CYS A 9 20.92 31.93 -37.99
N ILE A 10 21.53 30.75 -38.00
CA ILE A 10 20.83 29.47 -38.12
C ILE A 10 20.10 29.24 -36.78
N LEU A 11 18.83 29.61 -36.74
CA LEU A 11 17.88 29.12 -35.74
C LEU A 11 17.70 27.62 -35.98
N LEU A 12 18.49 26.80 -35.28
CA LEU A 12 18.17 25.39 -35.08
C LEU A 12 16.81 25.33 -34.37
N PRO A 13 15.78 24.69 -34.95
CA PRO A 13 14.58 24.41 -34.20
C PRO A 13 14.99 23.47 -33.08
N GLN A 14 14.97 23.96 -31.84
CA GLN A 14 14.90 23.08 -30.68
C GLN A 14 13.59 22.30 -30.84
N LEU A 15 13.70 21.09 -31.37
CA LEU A 15 12.70 20.05 -31.17
C LEU A 15 12.66 19.83 -29.66
N LEU A 16 11.81 20.62 -28.97
CA LEU A 16 11.31 20.35 -27.64
C LEU A 16 10.62 18.99 -27.73
N HIS A 17 11.41 17.93 -27.56
CA HIS A 17 10.87 16.62 -27.26
C HIS A 17 10.14 16.83 -25.94
N ALA A 18 8.82 16.69 -25.96
CA ALA A 18 7.98 16.74 -24.79
C ALA A 18 8.27 15.52 -23.91
N GLN A 19 9.41 15.58 -23.22
CA GLN A 19 9.84 14.63 -22.23
C GLN A 19 9.56 15.27 -20.87
N LEU A 20 9.02 14.46 -19.96
CA LEU A 20 8.91 14.86 -18.56
C LEU A 20 10.32 15.10 -18.00
N PRO A 21 10.46 15.88 -16.90
CA PRO A 21 11.75 16.27 -16.38
C PRO A 21 12.67 15.07 -16.11
N GLU A 22 13.90 15.12 -16.62
CA GLU A 22 14.92 14.12 -16.33
C GLU A 22 15.45 14.30 -14.89
N LYS A 23 15.64 13.20 -14.17
CA LYS A 23 16.16 13.20 -12.80
C LYS A 23 17.64 12.83 -12.77
N ASN A 24 18.44 13.71 -12.17
CA ASN A 24 19.89 13.51 -12.04
C ASN A 24 20.26 12.99 -10.64
N TYR A 25 20.03 11.70 -10.39
CA TYR A 25 20.45 11.05 -9.14
C TYR A 25 21.92 10.60 -9.18
N PRO A 26 22.60 10.49 -8.02
CA PRO A 26 24.00 10.06 -7.98
C PRO A 26 24.16 8.63 -8.48
N GLN A 27 24.96 8.47 -9.54
CA GLN A 27 25.24 7.18 -10.15
C GLN A 27 26.43 6.49 -9.44
N GLY A 28 26.31 5.19 -9.14
CA GLY A 28 27.40 4.37 -8.59
C GLY A 28 27.80 4.65 -7.12
N TYR A 29 27.12 5.59 -6.46
CA TYR A 29 27.36 5.89 -5.04
C TYR A 29 27.00 4.70 -4.14
N PHE A 30 25.83 4.09 -4.39
CA PHE A 30 25.33 2.92 -3.66
C PHE A 30 25.80 1.62 -4.32
N ARG A 31 26.35 0.68 -3.53
CA ARG A 31 26.57 -0.70 -4.00
C ARG A 31 25.30 -1.53 -3.87
N ASN A 32 25.23 -2.62 -4.63
CA ASN A 32 24.28 -3.71 -4.40
C ASN A 32 24.35 -4.17 -2.92
N PRO A 33 23.23 -4.17 -2.17
CA PRO A 33 23.20 -4.52 -0.75
C PRO A 33 23.45 -6.01 -0.49
N LEU A 34 23.45 -6.86 -1.52
CA LEU A 34 23.79 -8.28 -1.44
C LEU A 34 25.13 -8.56 -2.15
N ALA A 35 25.69 -9.75 -1.88
CA ALA A 35 26.86 -10.29 -2.60
C ALA A 35 26.48 -11.23 -3.76
N VAL A 36 25.24 -11.14 -4.24
CA VAL A 36 24.73 -11.87 -5.41
C VAL A 36 24.19 -10.87 -6.44
N PRO A 37 24.19 -11.18 -7.76
CA PRO A 37 23.64 -10.29 -8.77
C PRO A 37 22.19 -9.88 -8.45
N ILE A 38 21.83 -8.63 -8.76
CA ILE A 38 20.48 -8.14 -8.50
C ILE A 38 19.50 -8.84 -9.45
N GLN A 39 18.51 -9.49 -8.86
CA GLN A 39 17.34 -10.04 -9.52
C GLN A 39 16.13 -9.58 -8.73
N LEU A 40 15.20 -8.90 -9.39
CA LEU A 40 14.06 -8.32 -8.68
C LEU A 40 12.90 -9.32 -8.58
N ALA A 41 12.18 -9.23 -7.46
CA ALA A 41 10.86 -9.80 -7.26
C ALA A 41 9.76 -8.75 -7.51
N GLY A 42 10.05 -7.48 -7.22
CA GLY A 42 9.20 -6.33 -7.47
C GLY A 42 10.02 -5.04 -7.55
N ASN A 43 9.51 -4.02 -8.24
CA ASN A 43 10.19 -2.74 -8.45
C ASN A 43 9.48 -1.58 -7.75
N TYR A 44 10.12 -0.42 -7.73
CA TYR A 44 9.53 0.79 -7.16
C TYR A 44 8.28 1.20 -7.95
N GLY A 45 7.25 1.68 -7.25
CA GLY A 45 6.02 2.13 -7.90
C GLY A 45 5.07 1.00 -8.30
N GLU A 46 5.44 -0.27 -8.08
CA GLU A 46 4.55 -1.39 -8.35
C GLU A 46 3.22 -1.23 -7.60
N LEU A 47 2.11 -1.45 -8.31
CA LEU A 47 0.76 -1.25 -7.81
C LEU A 47 0.36 -2.37 -6.84
N ARG A 48 0.16 -2.02 -5.57
CA ARG A 48 -0.30 -2.96 -4.53
C ARG A 48 -1.63 -2.48 -3.92
N PRO A 49 -2.44 -3.37 -3.35
CA PRO A 49 -3.68 -2.95 -2.69
C PRO A 49 -3.40 -1.85 -1.65
N ASN A 50 -3.98 -0.66 -1.88
CA ASN A 50 -3.91 0.52 -1.03
C ASN A 50 -2.53 1.20 -0.86
N HIS A 51 -1.49 0.81 -1.60
CA HIS A 51 -0.20 1.50 -1.58
C HIS A 51 0.64 1.23 -2.84
N PHE A 52 1.56 2.14 -3.16
CA PHE A 52 2.68 1.88 -4.07
C PHE A 52 3.82 1.17 -3.34
N HIS A 53 4.56 0.33 -4.06
CA HIS A 53 5.79 -0.26 -3.55
C HIS A 53 6.91 0.79 -3.44
N ALA A 54 7.43 1.01 -2.22
CA ALA A 54 8.35 2.10 -1.89
C ALA A 54 9.85 1.81 -2.19
N GLY A 55 10.16 0.67 -2.82
CA GLY A 55 11.54 0.26 -3.06
C GLY A 55 11.66 -0.82 -4.12
N ILE A 56 12.78 -1.54 -4.10
CA ILE A 56 12.99 -2.73 -4.93
C ILE A 56 13.12 -3.96 -4.03
N ASP A 57 12.51 -5.06 -4.46
CA ASP A 57 12.59 -6.34 -3.74
C ASP A 57 13.66 -7.20 -4.41
N ILE A 58 14.82 -7.33 -3.77
CA ILE A 58 15.96 -8.08 -4.32
C ILE A 58 15.88 -9.54 -3.85
N LYS A 59 15.77 -10.46 -4.81
CA LYS A 59 15.68 -11.91 -4.56
C LYS A 59 16.94 -12.42 -3.87
N THR A 60 16.74 -13.29 -2.88
CA THR A 60 17.83 -13.95 -2.14
C THR A 60 18.00 -15.40 -2.59
N GLN A 61 17.78 -15.70 -3.88
CA GLN A 61 17.90 -17.04 -4.46
C GLN A 61 17.10 -18.11 -3.69
N GLN A 62 15.90 -17.75 -3.22
CA GLN A 62 15.02 -18.60 -2.39
C GLN A 62 15.61 -19.00 -1.03
N LYS A 63 16.59 -18.25 -0.52
CA LYS A 63 17.24 -18.50 0.78
C LYS A 63 17.04 -17.35 1.74
N GLU A 64 16.82 -17.67 3.01
CA GLU A 64 16.98 -16.70 4.09
C GLU A 64 18.44 -16.69 4.58
N ASN A 65 18.81 -15.65 5.32
CA ASN A 65 20.11 -15.46 5.94
C ASN A 65 21.26 -15.37 4.93
N LEU A 66 21.06 -14.67 3.81
CA LEU A 66 22.19 -14.13 3.05
C LEU A 66 22.75 -12.90 3.79
N PRO A 67 24.07 -12.67 3.76
CA PRO A 67 24.65 -11.44 4.28
C PRO A 67 24.15 -10.21 3.50
N VAL A 68 23.67 -9.22 4.24
CA VAL A 68 23.28 -7.90 3.76
C VAL A 68 24.35 -6.90 4.16
N TYR A 69 24.69 -6.00 3.25
CA TYR A 69 25.80 -5.07 3.40
C TYR A 69 25.34 -3.62 3.24
N ALA A 70 26.01 -2.70 3.94
CA ALA A 70 25.78 -1.27 3.79
C ALA A 70 26.06 -0.82 2.34
N ALA A 71 25.09 -0.16 1.73
CA ALA A 71 25.17 0.30 0.35
C ALA A 71 26.20 1.45 0.17
N ALA A 72 26.43 2.24 1.21
CA ALA A 72 27.42 3.32 1.23
C ALA A 72 27.86 3.65 2.67
N ASP A 73 28.89 4.49 2.81
CA ASP A 73 29.34 5.04 4.09
C ASP A 73 28.20 5.80 4.81
N GLY A 74 28.12 5.68 6.13
CA GLY A 74 27.10 6.35 6.93
C GLY A 74 27.06 5.87 8.37
N TYR A 75 25.87 5.92 8.97
CA TYR A 75 25.60 5.36 10.29
C TYR A 75 24.19 4.76 10.33
N VAL A 76 23.98 3.73 11.16
CA VAL A 76 22.63 3.22 11.42
C VAL A 76 21.85 4.30 12.17
N SER A 77 20.81 4.84 11.55
CA SER A 77 20.05 6.00 12.07
C SER A 77 18.71 5.62 12.69
N ARG A 78 18.13 4.50 12.25
CA ARG A 78 16.86 3.99 12.76
C ARG A 78 16.78 2.46 12.64
N ILE A 79 16.03 1.84 13.54
CA ILE A 79 15.64 0.43 13.48
C ILE A 79 14.15 0.31 13.73
N GLY A 80 13.47 -0.48 12.90
CA GLY A 80 12.08 -0.88 13.13
C GLY A 80 11.98 -2.40 13.34
N VAL A 81 11.14 -2.83 14.27
CA VAL A 81 10.74 -4.22 14.48
C VAL A 81 9.22 -4.27 14.57
N SER A 82 8.59 -4.92 13.60
CA SER A 82 7.13 -5.02 13.49
C SER A 82 6.68 -6.42 13.04
N HIS A 83 5.45 -6.80 13.42
CA HIS A 83 4.82 -8.04 12.95
C HIS A 83 4.32 -7.92 11.50
N THR A 84 4.15 -6.68 11.02
CA THR A 84 3.62 -6.33 9.71
C THR A 84 4.60 -5.41 8.97
N GLY A 85 4.25 -4.97 7.77
CA GLY A 85 5.10 -4.08 6.96
C GLY A 85 6.49 -4.69 6.73
N TYR A 86 7.54 -3.90 6.95
CA TYR A 86 8.92 -4.31 6.74
C TYR A 86 9.44 -5.42 7.65
N GLY A 87 8.73 -5.79 8.72
CA GLY A 87 9.28 -6.74 9.68
C GLY A 87 10.41 -6.10 10.49
N ASN A 88 11.60 -6.68 10.40
CA ASN A 88 12.82 -6.04 10.90
C ASN A 88 13.43 -5.20 9.78
N VAL A 89 13.62 -3.92 10.07
CA VAL A 89 14.16 -2.95 9.11
C VAL A 89 15.29 -2.16 9.72
N LEU A 90 16.35 -1.97 8.94
CA LEU A 90 17.52 -1.18 9.27
C LEU A 90 17.60 0.03 8.34
N TYR A 91 17.88 1.20 8.89
CA TYR A 91 18.06 2.44 8.13
C TYR A 91 19.49 2.95 8.31
N ILE A 92 20.15 3.31 7.21
CA ILE A 92 21.48 3.92 7.21
C ILE A 92 21.38 5.29 6.59
N THR A 93 21.69 6.33 7.36
CA THR A 93 21.76 7.70 6.85
C THR A 93 23.17 7.99 6.35
N HIS A 94 23.24 8.59 5.16
CA HIS A 94 24.48 8.80 4.42
C HIS A 94 24.85 10.30 4.36
N PRO A 95 26.15 10.65 4.28
CA PRO A 95 26.60 12.03 4.20
C PRO A 95 26.12 12.81 2.96
N ASN A 96 25.67 12.10 1.91
CA ASN A 96 25.22 12.71 0.65
C ASN A 96 23.73 13.12 0.66
N GLY A 97 23.06 13.10 1.82
CA GLY A 97 21.67 13.53 1.95
C GLY A 97 20.62 12.44 1.71
N TYR A 98 21.04 11.18 1.51
CA TYR A 98 20.12 10.06 1.33
C TYR A 98 20.18 9.07 2.51
N THR A 99 19.10 8.31 2.68
CA THR A 99 19.02 7.22 3.65
C THR A 99 18.65 5.93 2.92
N THR A 100 19.37 4.83 3.17
CA THR A 100 19.00 3.51 2.65
C THR A 100 18.25 2.71 3.70
N ALA A 101 17.20 2.00 3.28
CA ALA A 101 16.43 1.09 4.14
C ALA A 101 16.56 -0.35 3.66
N TYR A 102 16.67 -1.29 4.61
CA TYR A 102 16.84 -2.72 4.37
C TYR A 102 15.77 -3.47 5.18
N GLY A 103 14.72 -3.92 4.52
CA GLY A 103 13.56 -4.58 5.13
C GLY A 103 13.57 -6.10 5.04
N HIS A 104 12.62 -6.71 5.75
CA HIS A 104 12.38 -8.16 5.85
C HIS A 104 13.57 -8.94 6.42
N LEU A 105 14.41 -8.29 7.22
CA LEU A 105 15.63 -8.89 7.78
C LEU A 105 15.28 -9.94 8.83
N ASN A 106 16.10 -10.98 8.98
CA ASN A 106 15.94 -11.92 10.09
C ASN A 106 16.61 -11.41 11.37
N ARG A 107 17.83 -10.87 11.25
CA ARG A 107 18.66 -10.43 12.38
C ARG A 107 19.61 -9.32 11.95
N PHE A 108 19.95 -8.43 12.88
CA PHE A 108 20.97 -7.41 12.68
C PHE A 108 22.37 -7.96 12.98
N PHE A 109 23.41 -7.17 12.72
CA PHE A 109 24.75 -7.51 13.19
C PHE A 109 24.80 -7.53 14.74
N PRO A 110 25.71 -8.33 15.36
CA PRO A 110 25.57 -8.71 16.77
C PRO A 110 25.43 -7.57 17.78
N ALA A 111 26.23 -6.50 17.65
CA ALA A 111 26.19 -5.38 18.59
C ALA A 111 24.87 -4.59 18.49
N LEU A 112 24.32 -4.43 17.29
CA LEU A 112 23.03 -3.78 17.08
C LEU A 112 21.87 -4.66 17.56
N GLU A 113 21.91 -5.96 17.27
CA GLU A 113 20.91 -6.93 17.75
C GLU A 113 20.80 -6.91 19.28
N GLN A 114 21.94 -6.94 19.98
CA GLN A 114 21.98 -6.86 21.44
C GLN A 114 21.40 -5.54 21.95
N TYR A 115 21.72 -4.42 21.30
CA TYR A 115 21.19 -3.11 21.67
C TYR A 115 19.67 -3.05 21.50
N VAL A 116 19.13 -3.49 20.36
CA VAL A 116 17.69 -3.51 20.07
C VAL A 116 16.96 -4.36 21.10
N LYS A 117 17.49 -5.55 21.39
CA LYS A 117 16.94 -6.45 22.41
C LYS A 117 16.87 -5.82 23.80
N GLN A 118 17.91 -5.11 24.21
CA GLN A 118 17.92 -4.39 25.49
C GLN A 118 16.83 -3.32 25.54
N GLN A 119 16.64 -2.57 24.46
CA GLN A 119 15.57 -1.55 24.38
C GLN A 119 14.17 -2.18 24.44
N GLN A 120 13.97 -3.29 23.74
CA GLN A 120 12.69 -4.02 23.75
C GLN A 120 12.32 -4.55 25.14
N TYR A 121 13.29 -5.12 25.89
CA TYR A 121 13.06 -5.54 27.28
C TYR A 121 12.85 -4.36 28.23
N ALA A 122 13.60 -3.26 28.06
CA ALA A 122 13.42 -2.06 28.88
C ALA A 122 12.04 -1.42 28.68
N ALA A 123 11.49 -1.50 27.46
CA ALA A 123 10.16 -1.00 27.13
C ALA A 123 9.02 -2.02 27.35
N GLU A 124 9.34 -3.26 27.74
CA GLU A 124 8.39 -4.39 27.75
C GLU A 124 7.58 -4.54 26.45
N SER A 125 8.22 -4.32 25.30
CA SER A 125 7.59 -4.35 23.99
C SER A 125 8.42 -5.12 22.98
N TRP A 126 7.80 -6.07 22.27
CA TRP A 126 8.43 -6.72 21.13
C TRP A 126 8.53 -5.77 19.94
N ALA A 127 7.49 -4.99 19.66
CA ALA A 127 7.54 -4.01 18.58
C ALA A 127 8.38 -2.80 19.01
N THR A 128 9.22 -2.29 18.12
CA THR A 128 10.01 -1.10 18.44
C THR A 128 10.29 -0.26 17.20
N ASP A 129 10.49 1.03 17.41
CA ASP A 129 10.95 2.00 16.43
C ASP A 129 11.97 2.91 17.11
N LEU A 130 13.25 2.63 16.86
CA LEU A 130 14.37 3.21 17.59
C LEU A 130 15.12 4.17 16.70
N LYS A 131 15.21 5.44 17.10
CA LYS A 131 16.20 6.38 16.56
C LYS A 131 17.56 6.10 17.22
N ILE A 132 18.60 6.07 16.42
CA ILE A 132 19.96 5.70 16.84
C ILE A 132 20.87 6.93 16.73
N PRO A 133 21.60 7.30 17.80
CA PRO A 133 22.60 8.37 17.73
C PRO A 133 23.69 8.09 16.69
N ALA A 134 24.10 9.12 15.97
CA ALA A 134 24.96 8.98 14.79
C ALA A 134 26.35 8.38 15.05
N ASP A 135 26.85 8.55 16.26
CA ASP A 135 28.15 8.07 16.72
C ASP A 135 28.12 6.60 17.20
N LYS A 136 26.93 6.01 17.37
CA LYS A 136 26.78 4.70 18.02
C LYS A 136 27.15 3.53 17.13
N PHE A 137 26.72 3.56 15.87
CA PHE A 137 26.92 2.48 14.91
C PHE A 137 27.29 3.04 13.52
N PRO A 138 28.51 3.61 13.38
CA PRO A 138 29.03 4.01 12.07
C PRO A 138 29.28 2.77 11.20
N VAL A 139 29.10 2.91 9.89
CA VAL A 139 29.29 1.85 8.90
C VAL A 139 30.02 2.37 7.67
N LYS A 140 30.82 1.51 7.05
CA LYS A 140 31.48 1.75 5.77
C LYS A 140 30.76 1.02 4.64
N LYS A 141 30.89 1.54 3.43
CA LYS A 141 30.38 0.91 2.22
C LYS A 141 30.89 -0.53 2.14
N GLY A 142 29.95 -1.47 2.19
CA GLY A 142 30.24 -2.89 2.13
C GLY A 142 30.44 -3.60 3.46
N ASP A 143 30.29 -2.92 4.60
CA ASP A 143 30.22 -3.57 5.90
C ASP A 143 29.00 -4.50 5.98
N PHE A 144 29.16 -5.65 6.64
CA PHE A 144 28.04 -6.52 6.98
C PHE A 144 27.14 -5.86 8.03
N VAL A 145 25.83 -5.78 7.75
CA VAL A 145 24.87 -5.10 8.63
C VAL A 145 23.71 -5.98 9.08
N ALA A 146 23.34 -7.00 8.31
CA ALA A 146 22.20 -7.84 8.66
C ALA A 146 22.19 -9.18 7.92
N TRP A 147 21.34 -10.08 8.38
CA TRP A 147 20.96 -11.30 7.68
C TRP A 147 19.61 -11.09 6.99
N SER A 148 19.55 -11.35 5.68
CA SER A 148 18.28 -11.31 4.92
C SER A 148 17.28 -12.30 5.51
N GLY A 149 16.00 -12.10 5.24
CA GLY A 149 14.98 -12.89 5.90
C GLY A 149 13.65 -12.90 5.18
N ASN A 150 12.62 -13.10 6.00
CA ASN A 150 11.22 -13.14 5.57
C ASN A 150 10.31 -12.62 6.68
N THR A 151 10.78 -11.64 7.46
CA THR A 151 10.01 -11.06 8.57
C THR A 151 9.00 -10.03 8.07
N GLY A 152 7.97 -9.77 8.87
CA GLY A 152 6.90 -8.85 8.53
C GLY A 152 5.95 -9.40 7.45
N ALA A 153 5.40 -8.50 6.64
CA ALA A 153 4.48 -8.81 5.55
C ALA A 153 5.26 -9.18 4.29
N SER A 154 5.79 -10.40 4.23
CA SER A 154 6.58 -10.90 3.11
C SER A 154 6.05 -12.26 2.59
N GLY A 155 5.93 -12.39 1.26
CA GLY A 155 5.47 -13.61 0.59
C GLY A 155 6.55 -14.67 0.39
N GLY A 156 7.83 -14.31 0.52
CA GLY A 156 8.96 -15.22 0.40
C GLY A 156 10.31 -14.52 0.65
N PRO A 157 11.41 -15.25 0.82
CA PRO A 157 12.70 -14.65 1.17
C PRO A 157 13.21 -13.65 0.13
N HIS A 158 13.49 -12.42 0.57
CA HIS A 158 14.08 -11.33 -0.23
C HIS A 158 14.67 -10.24 0.70
N VAL A 159 15.33 -9.24 0.13
CA VAL A 159 15.64 -7.98 0.81
C VAL A 159 14.87 -6.87 0.13
N HIS A 160 13.97 -6.23 0.87
CA HIS A 160 13.36 -4.98 0.43
C HIS A 160 14.38 -3.86 0.62
N PHE A 161 14.69 -3.12 -0.45
CA PHE A 161 15.70 -2.08 -0.43
C PHE A 161 15.14 -0.76 -0.95
N GLU A 162 15.36 0.31 -0.19
CA GLU A 162 14.92 1.65 -0.55
C GLU A 162 16.08 2.63 -0.53
N ILE A 163 15.95 3.67 -1.34
CA ILE A 163 16.71 4.92 -1.20
C ILE A 163 15.68 6.01 -0.90
N ARG A 164 15.90 6.77 0.17
CA ARG A 164 15.04 7.87 0.59
C ARG A 164 15.81 9.18 0.58
N ASP A 165 15.12 10.27 0.29
CA ASP A 165 15.61 11.59 0.68
C ASP A 165 15.65 11.67 2.22
N THR A 166 16.76 12.11 2.80
CA THR A 166 16.90 12.11 4.28
C THR A 166 16.07 13.20 4.94
N HIS A 167 15.79 14.29 4.25
CA HIS A 167 15.06 15.41 4.82
C HIS A 167 13.56 15.15 4.83
N THR A 168 13.02 14.68 3.70
CA THR A 168 11.58 14.43 3.56
C THR A 168 11.18 13.01 3.97
N GLU A 169 12.14 12.08 4.07
CA GLU A 169 11.93 10.63 4.19
C GLU A 169 11.17 10.01 3.00
N HIS A 170 10.96 10.76 1.90
CA HIS A 170 10.28 10.24 0.73
C HIS A 170 11.12 9.13 0.09
N PRO A 171 10.52 7.95 -0.19
CA PRO A 171 11.18 6.93 -0.97
C PRO A 171 11.29 7.40 -2.42
N LEU A 172 12.46 7.13 -3.00
CA LEU A 172 12.82 7.47 -4.37
C LEU A 172 13.03 6.18 -5.15
N ASN A 173 12.77 6.21 -6.46
CA ASN A 173 12.95 5.04 -7.31
C ASN A 173 14.43 4.60 -7.38
N PRO A 174 14.81 3.45 -6.75
CA PRO A 174 16.21 3.02 -6.73
C PRO A 174 16.77 2.69 -8.11
N LEU A 175 15.91 2.37 -9.09
CA LEU A 175 16.36 2.05 -10.46
C LEU A 175 17.03 3.24 -11.15
N LEU A 176 16.79 4.47 -10.66
CA LEU A 176 17.38 5.69 -11.21
C LEU A 176 18.78 6.01 -10.63
N PHE A 177 19.31 5.18 -9.71
CA PHE A 177 20.60 5.38 -9.02
C PHE A 177 21.78 4.57 -9.62
N GLY A 178 21.60 3.99 -10.80
CA GLY A 178 22.69 3.34 -11.55
C GLY A 178 23.07 1.95 -11.01
N PHE A 179 22.10 1.16 -10.56
CA PHE A 179 22.34 -0.25 -10.26
C PHE A 179 22.53 -1.06 -11.55
N ASP A 180 23.43 -2.03 -11.49
CA ASP A 180 23.67 -2.97 -12.59
C ASP A 180 22.57 -4.03 -12.65
N ILE A 181 21.44 -3.67 -13.28
CA ILE A 181 20.30 -4.54 -13.55
C ILE A 181 20.06 -4.54 -15.07
N PRO A 182 20.35 -5.65 -15.77
CA PRO A 182 20.16 -5.69 -17.21
C PRO A 182 18.69 -5.55 -17.60
N ASP A 183 18.40 -4.50 -18.37
CA ASP A 183 17.07 -4.28 -18.93
C ASP A 183 17.12 -3.72 -20.35
N THR A 184 16.45 -4.41 -21.26
CA THR A 184 16.31 -4.02 -22.67
C THR A 184 14.88 -4.28 -23.16
N LYS A 185 13.92 -4.46 -22.25
CA LYS A 185 12.56 -4.88 -22.60
C LYS A 185 11.62 -3.70 -22.42
N ALA A 186 11.05 -3.24 -23.52
CA ALA A 186 10.00 -2.23 -23.44
C ALA A 186 8.76 -2.77 -22.70
N PRO A 187 8.00 -1.90 -22.00
CA PRO A 187 6.75 -2.27 -21.36
C PRO A 187 5.74 -2.93 -22.31
N GLU A 188 4.92 -3.81 -21.74
CA GLU A 188 3.82 -4.50 -22.41
C GLU A 188 2.49 -3.84 -22.04
N VAL A 189 1.70 -3.44 -23.05
CA VAL A 189 0.35 -2.89 -22.85
C VAL A 189 -0.68 -3.93 -23.24
N PHE A 190 -1.67 -4.17 -22.38
CA PHE A 190 -2.72 -5.17 -22.64
C PHE A 190 -4.03 -4.53 -23.06
N ARG A 191 -4.40 -3.41 -22.44
CA ARG A 191 -5.71 -2.77 -22.63
C ARG A 191 -5.62 -1.27 -22.43
N ILE A 192 -6.50 -0.55 -23.12
CA ILE A 192 -6.88 0.83 -22.79
C ILE A 192 -8.30 0.87 -22.23
N ALA A 193 -8.63 1.91 -21.50
CA ALA A 193 -9.95 2.20 -20.98
C ALA A 193 -10.31 3.65 -21.31
N ILE A 194 -11.55 3.88 -21.72
CA ILE A 194 -12.07 5.20 -22.06
C ILE A 194 -13.18 5.56 -21.08
N TYR A 195 -13.06 6.74 -20.47
CA TYR A 195 -13.93 7.29 -19.46
C TYR A 195 -14.69 8.50 -20.00
N ASP A 196 -15.90 8.68 -19.51
CA ASP A 196 -16.71 9.88 -19.70
C ASP A 196 -16.44 10.84 -18.54
N MET A 197 -15.80 11.98 -18.84
CA MET A 197 -15.32 12.91 -17.81
C MET A 197 -16.43 13.76 -17.19
N ASP A 198 -17.63 13.76 -17.77
CA ASP A 198 -18.80 14.40 -17.17
C ASP A 198 -19.40 13.57 -16.01
N ARG A 199 -18.88 12.35 -15.80
CA ARG A 199 -19.37 11.40 -14.80
C ARG A 199 -18.26 11.01 -13.84
N SER A 200 -18.64 10.69 -12.60
CA SER A 200 -17.71 10.07 -11.66
C SER A 200 -17.18 8.75 -12.20
N ILE A 201 -15.91 8.43 -11.92
CA ILE A 201 -15.34 7.12 -12.26
C ILE A 201 -16.04 5.97 -11.53
N TYR A 202 -16.70 6.25 -10.39
CA TYR A 202 -17.44 5.25 -9.61
C TYR A 202 -18.84 4.97 -10.16
N ASP A 203 -19.46 5.97 -10.79
CA ASP A 203 -20.83 5.91 -11.33
C ASP A 203 -20.89 5.47 -12.80
N GLN A 204 -19.77 5.03 -13.37
CA GLN A 204 -19.67 4.55 -14.74
C GLN A 204 -18.99 3.18 -14.83
N THR A 205 -19.04 2.60 -16.02
CA THR A 205 -18.19 1.47 -16.41
C THR A 205 -17.45 1.92 -17.67
N PRO A 206 -16.11 2.00 -17.66
CA PRO A 206 -15.37 2.49 -18.80
C PRO A 206 -15.46 1.53 -19.99
N THR A 207 -15.25 2.06 -21.20
CA THR A 207 -15.09 1.23 -22.40
C THR A 207 -13.68 0.65 -22.41
N ILE A 208 -13.53 -0.64 -22.06
CA ILE A 208 -12.23 -1.32 -22.00
C ILE A 208 -11.98 -2.05 -23.31
N LEU A 209 -10.86 -1.76 -23.97
CA LEU A 209 -10.48 -2.32 -25.26
C LEU A 209 -9.11 -2.99 -25.18
N PRO A 210 -8.97 -4.27 -25.59
CA PRO A 210 -7.67 -4.90 -25.70
C PRO A 210 -6.86 -4.26 -26.84
N VAL A 211 -5.55 -4.21 -26.66
CA VAL A 211 -4.60 -3.81 -27.69
C VAL A 211 -3.78 -5.01 -28.15
N LYS A 212 -3.32 -4.96 -29.40
CA LYS A 212 -2.41 -5.97 -29.97
C LYS A 212 -1.21 -5.28 -30.60
N LYS A 213 -0.06 -5.94 -30.57
CA LYS A 213 1.17 -5.42 -31.17
C LYS A 213 1.16 -5.69 -32.69
N VAL A 214 1.27 -4.64 -33.49
CA VAL A 214 1.37 -4.65 -34.97
C VAL A 214 2.53 -3.76 -35.36
N ASN A 215 3.49 -4.29 -36.12
CA ASN A 215 4.68 -3.55 -36.59
C ASN A 215 5.45 -2.82 -35.46
N GLY A 216 5.51 -3.42 -34.28
CA GLY A 216 6.23 -2.85 -33.12
C GLY A 216 5.40 -1.92 -32.23
N GLU A 217 4.20 -1.51 -32.66
CA GLU A 217 3.31 -0.61 -31.93
C GLU A 217 2.06 -1.33 -31.44
N TYR A 218 1.48 -0.91 -30.33
CA TYR A 218 0.19 -1.42 -29.86
C TYR A 218 -0.95 -0.65 -30.52
N VAL A 219 -1.94 -1.37 -31.06
CA VAL A 219 -3.12 -0.78 -31.68
C VAL A 219 -4.38 -1.49 -31.20
N THR A 220 -5.49 -0.77 -31.19
CA THR A 220 -6.82 -1.37 -30.97
C THR A 220 -7.27 -2.14 -32.22
N ALA A 221 -8.18 -3.11 -32.03
CA ALA A 221 -8.74 -3.86 -33.16
C ALA A 221 -9.53 -2.95 -34.13
N THR A 222 -10.24 -1.98 -33.58
CA THR A 222 -10.92 -0.91 -34.32
C THR A 222 -10.10 0.38 -34.16
N PRO A 223 -9.45 0.89 -35.21
CA PRO A 223 -8.59 2.07 -35.10
C PRO A 223 -9.36 3.34 -34.70
N LEU A 224 -10.57 3.53 -35.24
CA LEU A 224 -11.46 4.64 -34.89
C LEU A 224 -12.55 4.17 -33.93
N ILE A 225 -12.45 4.60 -32.68
CA ILE A 225 -13.37 4.25 -31.60
C ILE A 225 -14.39 5.38 -31.47
N LYS A 226 -15.66 5.03 -31.62
CA LYS A 226 -16.77 5.95 -31.45
C LYS A 226 -17.22 5.96 -29.98
N VAL A 227 -17.26 7.14 -29.37
CA VAL A 227 -17.69 7.35 -27.98
C VAL A 227 -18.82 8.37 -27.94
N ARG A 228 -19.66 8.34 -26.90
CA ARG A 228 -20.78 9.30 -26.77
C ARG A 228 -20.39 10.60 -26.06
N THR A 229 -19.39 10.53 -25.20
CA THR A 229 -18.92 11.69 -24.42
C THR A 229 -18.25 12.74 -25.31
N GLY A 230 -18.44 14.01 -24.95
CA GLY A 230 -17.71 15.14 -25.53
C GLY A 230 -16.35 15.34 -24.87
N LEU A 231 -16.11 14.78 -23.68
CA LEU A 231 -14.85 14.92 -22.95
C LEU A 231 -14.39 13.55 -22.43
N ALA A 232 -13.33 13.02 -23.04
CA ALA A 232 -12.86 11.67 -22.77
C ALA A 232 -11.62 11.64 -21.88
N GLY A 233 -11.60 10.74 -20.89
CA GLY A 233 -10.40 10.39 -20.12
C GLY A 233 -9.86 9.03 -20.53
N ILE A 234 -8.55 8.82 -20.39
CA ILE A 234 -7.88 7.57 -20.77
C ILE A 234 -7.27 6.88 -19.55
N GLY A 235 -7.44 5.56 -19.47
CA GLY A 235 -6.67 4.69 -18.61
C GLY A 235 -5.99 3.57 -19.39
N LEU A 236 -5.01 2.91 -18.79
CA LEU A 236 -4.32 1.77 -19.40
C LEU A 236 -3.96 0.68 -18.38
N ASN A 237 -3.93 -0.56 -18.87
CA ASN A 237 -3.30 -1.68 -18.17
C ASN A 237 -2.01 -2.04 -18.90
N ALA A 238 -0.88 -1.85 -18.21
CA ALA A 238 0.45 -2.15 -18.70
C ALA A 238 1.32 -2.72 -17.58
N VAL A 239 2.34 -3.48 -17.97
CA VAL A 239 3.37 -3.98 -17.07
C VAL A 239 4.72 -3.79 -17.73
N ASP A 240 5.74 -3.67 -16.90
CA ASP A 240 7.12 -3.67 -17.34
C ASP A 240 7.76 -5.06 -17.22
N ARG A 241 8.89 -5.27 -17.92
CA ARG A 241 9.65 -6.51 -18.00
C ARG A 241 11.13 -6.18 -17.86
N MET A 242 11.91 -7.09 -17.28
CA MET A 242 13.37 -6.98 -17.27
C MET A 242 14.02 -8.16 -18.00
N SER A 243 15.24 -7.97 -18.51
CA SER A 243 15.95 -8.98 -19.30
C SER A 243 16.49 -10.15 -18.47
N ASN A 244 16.72 -9.96 -17.17
CA ASN A 244 17.36 -10.93 -16.28
C ASN A 244 16.39 -11.91 -15.60
N VAL A 245 15.10 -11.57 -15.47
CA VAL A 245 14.10 -12.34 -14.72
C VAL A 245 12.71 -12.20 -15.38
N PRO A 246 11.94 -13.29 -15.57
CA PRO A 246 10.63 -13.27 -16.24
C PRO A 246 9.47 -12.74 -15.36
N ASN A 247 9.75 -11.87 -14.39
CA ASN A 247 8.73 -11.25 -13.54
C ASN A 247 7.96 -10.16 -14.34
N SER A 248 6.83 -9.70 -13.78
CA SER A 248 6.14 -8.48 -14.23
C SER A 248 6.42 -7.38 -13.22
N TYR A 249 6.61 -6.16 -13.69
CA TYR A 249 6.93 -4.99 -12.86
C TYR A 249 5.96 -3.84 -13.14
N GLY A 250 5.96 -2.83 -12.27
CA GLY A 250 5.28 -1.55 -12.52
C GLY A 250 5.98 -0.75 -13.61
N ILE A 251 5.22 -0.05 -14.45
CA ILE A 251 5.76 0.91 -15.42
C ILE A 251 6.25 2.17 -14.72
N TYR A 252 7.12 2.94 -15.40
CA TYR A 252 7.70 4.15 -14.83
C TYR A 252 6.98 5.42 -15.26
N GLU A 253 6.70 5.56 -16.57
CA GLU A 253 6.20 6.79 -17.15
C GLU A 253 5.20 6.52 -18.27
N VAL A 254 4.18 7.37 -18.37
CA VAL A 254 3.27 7.43 -19.52
C VAL A 254 3.09 8.88 -19.94
N VAL A 255 3.19 9.16 -21.25
CA VAL A 255 2.84 10.44 -21.85
C VAL A 255 1.75 10.24 -22.90
N MET A 256 0.64 10.97 -22.76
CA MET A 256 -0.46 11.00 -23.70
C MET A 256 -0.29 12.15 -24.69
N PHE A 257 -0.60 11.89 -25.95
CA PHE A 257 -0.66 12.88 -27.01
C PHE A 257 -2.05 12.86 -27.65
N ASP A 258 -2.61 14.05 -27.90
CA ASP A 258 -3.80 14.26 -28.71
C ASP A 258 -3.41 15.04 -29.97
N LYS A 259 -3.72 14.51 -31.17
CA LYS A 259 -3.33 15.10 -32.47
C LYS A 259 -1.82 15.42 -32.53
N ASP A 260 -0.99 14.51 -32.00
CA ASP A 260 0.47 14.63 -31.84
C ASP A 260 0.96 15.77 -30.91
N VAL A 261 0.06 16.48 -30.24
CA VAL A 261 0.37 17.45 -29.20
C VAL A 261 0.43 16.74 -27.84
N PRO A 262 1.51 16.88 -27.05
CA PRO A 262 1.60 16.30 -25.71
C PRO A 262 0.52 16.92 -24.81
N ASN A 263 -0.33 16.09 -24.22
CA ASN A 263 -1.43 16.52 -23.37
C ASN A 263 -0.98 16.50 -21.90
N SER A 264 -0.87 15.30 -21.32
CA SER A 264 -0.46 15.07 -19.94
C SER A 264 0.25 13.72 -19.80
N GLY A 265 0.72 13.41 -18.60
CA GLY A 265 1.28 12.11 -18.28
C GLY A 265 1.47 11.91 -16.79
N PHE A 266 2.12 10.82 -16.41
CA PHE A 266 2.63 10.63 -15.06
C PHE A 266 4.02 10.02 -15.06
N GLN A 267 4.76 10.24 -13.96
CA GLN A 267 6.08 9.66 -13.69
C GLN A 267 6.14 9.15 -12.24
N ILE A 268 6.53 7.88 -12.05
CA ILE A 268 6.56 7.22 -10.73
C ILE A 268 8.01 7.13 -10.22
N ASP A 269 8.45 8.17 -9.51
CA ASP A 269 9.84 8.32 -9.08
C ASP A 269 10.02 8.80 -7.62
N ASN A 270 9.03 9.49 -7.07
CA ASN A 270 9.01 10.07 -5.72
C ASN A 270 7.58 10.10 -5.20
N ILE A 271 7.22 9.16 -4.33
CA ILE A 271 5.87 9.02 -3.76
C ILE A 271 6.03 8.87 -2.25
N GLY A 272 5.59 9.87 -1.50
CA GLY A 272 5.65 9.85 -0.04
C GLY A 272 4.78 8.73 0.58
N PHE A 273 5.11 8.30 1.80
CA PHE A 273 4.31 7.27 2.49
C PHE A 273 2.86 7.71 2.72
N GLU A 274 2.64 8.99 3.03
CA GLU A 274 1.31 9.57 3.19
C GLU A 274 0.55 9.66 1.86
N GLU A 275 1.28 9.82 0.74
CA GLU A 275 0.70 9.89 -0.60
C GLU A 275 0.37 8.52 -1.16
N SER A 276 1.03 7.47 -0.67
CA SER A 276 0.99 6.13 -1.27
C SER A 276 -0.43 5.56 -1.42
N ARG A 277 -1.35 5.91 -0.51
CA ARG A 277 -2.75 5.47 -0.54
C ARG A 277 -3.56 6.08 -1.68
N TYR A 278 -3.12 7.20 -2.25
CA TYR A 278 -3.73 7.77 -3.45
C TYR A 278 -3.59 6.88 -4.68
N ILE A 279 -2.90 5.74 -4.61
CA ILE A 279 -3.04 4.68 -5.63
C ILE A 279 -4.50 4.30 -5.90
N ASN A 280 -5.38 4.41 -4.90
CA ASN A 280 -6.81 4.16 -5.03
C ASN A 280 -7.56 5.25 -5.83
N ALA A 281 -6.90 6.38 -6.07
CA ALA A 281 -7.34 7.46 -6.96
C ALA A 281 -6.62 7.43 -8.31
N HIS A 282 -5.37 6.97 -8.34
CA HIS A 282 -4.59 6.77 -9.57
C HIS A 282 -5.07 5.58 -10.41
N THR A 283 -5.66 4.58 -9.76
CA THR A 283 -6.17 3.39 -10.43
C THR A 283 -7.69 3.34 -10.38
N ASP A 284 -8.31 2.70 -11.37
CA ASP A 284 -9.73 2.38 -11.31
C ASP A 284 -9.99 1.33 -10.21
N TYR A 285 -10.20 1.84 -9.00
CA TYR A 285 -10.39 1.02 -7.80
C TYR A 285 -11.61 0.11 -7.94
N LYS A 286 -12.69 0.58 -8.57
CA LYS A 286 -13.93 -0.20 -8.76
C LYS A 286 -13.65 -1.43 -9.62
N ILE A 287 -13.00 -1.26 -10.76
CA ILE A 287 -12.62 -2.38 -11.63
C ILE A 287 -11.65 -3.31 -10.90
N ARG A 288 -10.63 -2.77 -10.23
CA ARG A 288 -9.63 -3.58 -9.53
C ARG A 288 -10.21 -4.39 -8.37
N LYS A 289 -10.96 -3.73 -7.47
CA LYS A 289 -11.60 -4.35 -6.29
C LYS A 289 -12.66 -5.36 -6.72
N GLY A 290 -13.29 -5.19 -7.88
CA GLY A 290 -14.17 -6.16 -8.52
C GLY A 290 -13.48 -7.37 -9.17
N GLY A 291 -12.16 -7.50 -9.06
CA GLY A 291 -11.38 -8.62 -9.61
C GLY A 291 -10.80 -8.37 -11.02
N GLY A 292 -10.98 -7.15 -11.55
CA GLY A 292 -10.43 -6.73 -12.84
C GLY A 292 -8.94 -6.38 -12.80
N PRO A 293 -8.38 -5.95 -13.95
CA PRO A 293 -6.99 -5.53 -14.05
C PRO A 293 -6.74 -4.21 -13.32
N TRP A 294 -5.47 -3.91 -13.06
CA TRP A 294 -5.06 -2.56 -12.69
C TRP A 294 -5.14 -1.65 -13.92
N LEU A 295 -6.10 -0.73 -13.92
CA LEU A 295 -6.18 0.37 -14.90
C LEU A 295 -5.61 1.62 -14.23
N GLN A 296 -4.47 2.10 -14.70
CA GLN A 296 -3.88 3.38 -14.29
C GLN A 296 -4.51 4.50 -15.11
N LEU A 297 -4.91 5.58 -14.46
CA LEU A 297 -5.55 6.73 -15.10
C LEU A 297 -4.48 7.73 -15.58
N LEU A 298 -4.74 8.36 -16.73
CA LEU A 298 -3.89 9.42 -17.31
C LEU A 298 -4.43 10.83 -17.04
N PHE A 299 -5.42 10.91 -16.15
CA PHE A 299 -6.02 12.14 -15.64
C PHE A 299 -6.14 12.03 -14.13
N SER A 300 -6.19 13.17 -13.45
CA SER A 300 -6.40 13.21 -12.00
C SER A 300 -7.88 13.37 -11.68
N VAL A 301 -8.38 12.67 -10.66
CA VAL A 301 -9.71 12.89 -10.08
C VAL A 301 -9.63 13.96 -8.98
N PRO A 302 -10.71 14.70 -8.64
CA PRO A 302 -10.62 15.89 -7.79
C PRO A 302 -9.90 15.68 -6.46
N GLY A 303 -10.20 14.61 -5.72
CA GLY A 303 -9.59 14.35 -4.42
C GLY A 303 -8.20 13.71 -4.50
N ASN A 304 -7.61 13.53 -5.68
CA ASN A 304 -6.30 12.91 -5.84
C ASN A 304 -5.17 13.93 -5.67
N LYS A 305 -4.25 13.67 -4.73
CA LYS A 305 -3.13 14.57 -4.41
C LYS A 305 -1.76 14.03 -4.80
N LEU A 306 -1.69 13.05 -5.70
CA LEU A 306 -0.40 12.54 -6.18
C LEU A 306 0.30 13.58 -7.05
N GLU A 307 1.55 13.89 -6.70
CA GLU A 307 2.41 14.77 -7.49
C GLU A 307 3.00 14.11 -8.75
N ILE A 308 2.65 12.85 -9.02
CA ILE A 308 3.15 12.09 -10.18
C ILE A 308 2.62 12.62 -11.51
N TYR A 309 1.44 13.23 -11.52
CA TYR A 309 0.81 13.76 -12.72
C TYR A 309 1.52 15.02 -13.20
N LYS A 310 1.68 15.14 -14.52
CA LYS A 310 2.33 16.26 -15.18
C LYS A 310 1.45 16.72 -16.33
N ASP A 311 0.84 17.88 -16.13
CA ASP A 311 0.15 18.61 -17.19
C ASP A 311 1.20 19.22 -18.12
N VAL A 312 1.07 19.01 -19.43
CA VAL A 312 2.01 19.53 -20.43
C VAL A 312 1.34 20.62 -21.24
N GLN A 313 0.31 20.27 -22.01
CA GLN A 313 -0.57 21.22 -22.72
C GLN A 313 -2.06 20.88 -22.52
N GLY A 314 -2.37 19.92 -21.64
CA GLY A 314 -3.71 19.54 -21.21
C GLY A 314 -3.66 18.92 -19.82
N ASP A 315 -4.81 18.43 -19.35
CA ASP A 315 -5.06 17.92 -17.99
C ASP A 315 -5.35 16.41 -17.93
N GLY A 316 -5.06 15.69 -19.02
CA GLY A 316 -5.38 14.27 -19.17
C GLY A 316 -6.74 13.99 -19.78
N THR A 317 -7.50 15.02 -20.17
CA THR A 317 -8.74 14.87 -20.92
C THR A 317 -8.55 15.19 -22.41
N ILE A 318 -9.44 14.63 -23.24
CA ILE A 318 -9.50 14.84 -24.69
C ILE A 318 -10.87 15.40 -25.02
N ASP A 319 -10.92 16.66 -25.46
CA ASP A 319 -12.14 17.33 -25.91
C ASP A 319 -12.49 16.86 -27.34
N LEU A 320 -13.59 16.11 -27.46
CA LEU A 320 -14.11 15.53 -28.68
C LEU A 320 -15.35 16.28 -29.19
N SER A 321 -15.69 17.44 -28.60
CA SER A 321 -16.88 18.21 -28.94
C SER A 321 -16.89 18.75 -30.37
N ASP A 322 -15.73 18.78 -31.04
CA ASP A 322 -15.61 19.12 -32.46
C ASP A 322 -16.18 18.04 -33.40
N GLY A 323 -16.48 16.84 -32.89
CA GLY A 323 -17.04 15.71 -33.63
C GLY A 323 -16.10 15.09 -34.66
N THR A 324 -14.83 15.51 -34.71
CA THR A 324 -13.82 15.00 -35.63
C THR A 324 -13.04 13.84 -35.02
N PRO A 325 -12.36 13.00 -35.83
CA PRO A 325 -11.43 12.02 -35.30
C PRO A 325 -10.18 12.66 -34.66
N HIS A 326 -9.91 12.32 -33.41
CA HIS A 326 -8.70 12.67 -32.66
C HIS A 326 -7.75 11.48 -32.62
N PRO A 327 -6.59 11.50 -33.31
CA PRO A 327 -5.54 10.51 -33.13
C PRO A 327 -4.91 10.64 -31.75
N VAL A 328 -4.95 9.57 -30.97
CA VAL A 328 -4.38 9.48 -29.63
C VAL A 328 -3.18 8.54 -29.63
N LYS A 329 -2.11 8.98 -28.99
CA LYS A 329 -0.86 8.22 -28.85
C LYS A 329 -0.43 8.18 -27.38
N LEU A 330 -0.14 6.99 -26.86
CA LEU A 330 0.43 6.81 -25.52
C LEU A 330 1.87 6.32 -25.66
N LEU A 331 2.82 7.05 -25.10
CA LEU A 331 4.22 6.63 -24.97
C LEU A 331 4.42 6.09 -23.55
N VAL A 332 4.68 4.78 -23.42
CA VAL A 332 4.85 4.10 -22.13
C VAL A 332 6.31 3.69 -21.98
N LYS A 333 6.95 4.04 -20.86
CA LYS A 333 8.37 3.79 -20.60
C LYS A 333 8.61 3.07 -19.26
N ASP A 334 9.70 2.33 -19.21
CA ASP A 334 10.31 1.84 -17.98
C ASP A 334 11.34 2.85 -17.41
N ALA A 335 11.98 2.50 -16.30
CA ALA A 335 12.97 3.34 -15.62
C ALA A 335 14.33 3.40 -16.34
N TYR A 336 14.60 2.48 -17.28
CA TYR A 336 15.82 2.42 -18.09
C TYR A 336 15.64 3.07 -19.48
N GLY A 337 14.45 3.60 -19.77
CA GLY A 337 14.11 4.30 -21.00
C GLY A 337 13.63 3.40 -22.14
N ASN A 338 13.45 2.09 -21.94
CA ASN A 338 12.82 1.27 -22.98
C ASN A 338 11.35 1.69 -23.10
N SER A 339 10.88 1.82 -24.34
CA SER A 339 9.58 2.45 -24.60
C SER A 339 8.73 1.66 -25.58
N THR A 340 7.42 1.71 -25.38
CA THR A 340 6.41 1.23 -26.34
C THR A 340 5.40 2.32 -26.64
N THR A 341 4.77 2.25 -27.80
CA THR A 341 3.74 3.20 -28.24
C THR A 341 2.41 2.50 -28.43
N VAL A 342 1.32 3.10 -27.94
CA VAL A 342 -0.07 2.70 -28.20
C VAL A 342 -0.73 3.75 -29.11
N LYS A 343 -1.42 3.34 -30.16
CA LYS A 343 -2.14 4.24 -31.09
C LYS A 343 -3.60 3.82 -31.27
N PHE A 344 -4.48 4.80 -31.25
CA PHE A 344 -5.90 4.67 -31.56
C PHE A 344 -6.46 6.06 -31.94
N SER A 345 -7.71 6.12 -32.35
CA SER A 345 -8.41 7.39 -32.59
C SER A 345 -9.76 7.39 -31.88
N LEU A 346 -10.14 8.54 -31.33
CA LEU A 346 -11.45 8.75 -30.72
C LEU A 346 -12.28 9.71 -31.57
N GLN A 347 -13.58 9.52 -31.59
CA GLN A 347 -14.52 10.46 -32.20
C GLN A 347 -15.84 10.43 -31.43
N GLN A 348 -16.37 11.59 -31.09
CA GLN A 348 -17.71 11.68 -30.52
C GLN A 348 -18.76 11.26 -31.58
N SER A 349 -19.70 10.42 -31.19
CA SER A 349 -20.77 9.93 -32.04
C SER A 349 -22.04 9.67 -31.23
N GLY A 350 -23.13 10.29 -31.66
CA GLY A 350 -24.42 10.23 -30.97
C GLY A 350 -24.52 11.21 -29.81
N ASP A 351 -25.67 11.23 -29.14
CA ASP A 351 -25.91 12.13 -28.03
C ASP A 351 -25.12 11.72 -26.78
N ALA A 352 -24.64 12.72 -26.04
CA ALA A 352 -24.00 12.52 -24.75
C ALA A 352 -24.94 11.78 -23.79
N PRO A 353 -24.44 10.90 -22.90
CA PRO A 353 -25.27 10.23 -21.92
C PRO A 353 -25.99 11.25 -21.03
N GLU A 354 -27.28 11.05 -20.79
CA GLU A 354 -28.03 11.87 -19.83
C GLU A 354 -27.38 11.80 -18.44
N PRO A 355 -27.27 12.93 -17.71
CA PRO A 355 -26.72 12.95 -16.36
C PRO A 355 -27.48 11.99 -15.44
N THR A 356 -26.74 11.18 -14.67
CA THR A 356 -27.36 10.29 -13.68
C THR A 356 -27.94 11.15 -12.55
N LYS A 357 -29.27 11.10 -12.35
CA LYS A 357 -29.90 11.78 -11.22
C LYS A 357 -29.48 11.13 -9.91
N CYS A 358 -28.95 11.94 -8.99
CA CYS A 358 -28.59 11.49 -7.65
C CYS A 358 -29.27 12.32 -6.57
N ALA A 359 -30.00 11.67 -5.68
CA ALA A 359 -30.67 12.34 -4.56
C ALA A 359 -29.67 12.76 -3.45
N ASN A 360 -28.66 11.91 -3.19
CA ASN A 360 -27.70 12.08 -2.10
C ASN A 360 -26.28 12.10 -2.66
N THR A 361 -25.91 13.20 -3.32
CA THR A 361 -24.54 13.32 -3.85
C THR A 361 -23.59 13.64 -2.71
N MET A 362 -22.51 12.87 -2.58
CA MET A 362 -21.36 13.21 -1.73
C MET A 362 -20.20 13.61 -2.62
N TYR A 363 -19.48 14.67 -2.25
CA TYR A 363 -18.42 15.27 -3.06
C TYR A 363 -17.03 14.99 -2.47
N ALA A 364 -16.04 14.82 -3.34
CA ALA A 364 -14.63 14.93 -2.94
C ALA A 364 -14.33 16.36 -2.47
N GLU A 365 -13.27 16.53 -1.67
CA GLU A 365 -12.82 17.85 -1.19
C GLU A 365 -13.89 18.62 -0.40
N SER A 366 -14.82 17.89 0.21
CA SER A 366 -15.93 18.45 0.97
C SER A 366 -16.23 17.54 2.16
N ARG A 367 -16.62 18.14 3.28
CA ARG A 367 -17.14 17.38 4.41
C ARG A 367 -18.53 16.86 4.05
N ASN A 368 -18.72 15.54 4.11
CA ASN A 368 -20.00 14.90 3.82
C ASN A 368 -20.58 14.32 5.09
N ILE A 369 -21.85 14.58 5.37
CA ILE A 369 -22.51 14.16 6.60
C ILE A 369 -23.71 13.29 6.23
N PHE A 370 -23.89 12.20 6.96
CA PHE A 370 -25.10 11.40 6.93
C PHE A 370 -25.54 11.11 8.36
N GLU A 371 -26.77 11.51 8.68
CA GLU A 371 -27.37 11.28 10.00
C GLU A 371 -28.84 10.92 9.87
N ASN A 372 -29.29 10.03 10.75
CA ASN A 372 -30.69 9.75 11.02
C ASN A 372 -30.83 9.27 12.47
N ASN A 373 -32.00 8.74 12.85
CA ASN A 373 -32.26 8.32 14.22
C ASN A 373 -31.37 7.16 14.72
N GLN A 374 -30.86 6.33 13.81
CA GLN A 374 -30.15 5.07 14.09
C GLN A 374 -28.68 5.07 13.67
N VAL A 375 -28.28 5.92 12.72
CA VAL A 375 -26.93 5.98 12.16
C VAL A 375 -26.45 7.42 12.01
N GLU A 376 -25.20 7.68 12.38
CA GLU A 376 -24.51 8.95 12.12
C GLU A 376 -23.05 8.71 11.73
N PHE A 377 -22.61 9.33 10.64
CA PHE A 377 -21.20 9.48 10.33
C PHE A 377 -20.93 10.74 9.51
N PHE A 378 -19.67 11.14 9.48
CA PHE A 378 -19.19 12.13 8.52
C PHE A 378 -17.89 11.65 7.88
N LEU A 379 -17.69 12.09 6.64
CA LEU A 379 -16.46 11.95 5.88
C LEU A 379 -15.79 13.32 5.86
N GLU A 380 -14.50 13.35 6.15
CA GLU A 380 -13.70 14.58 6.06
C GLU A 380 -13.42 14.94 4.60
N GLU A 381 -12.96 16.16 4.37
CA GLU A 381 -12.72 16.70 3.02
C GLU A 381 -11.78 15.82 2.17
N ASN A 382 -10.84 15.13 2.80
CA ASN A 382 -9.90 14.25 2.11
C ASN A 382 -10.36 12.79 2.00
N SER A 383 -11.58 12.44 2.41
CA SER A 383 -12.02 11.04 2.47
C SER A 383 -12.36 10.42 1.11
N LEU A 384 -12.94 11.20 0.19
CA LEU A 384 -13.35 10.75 -1.15
C LEU A 384 -12.40 11.28 -2.23
N TYR A 385 -12.17 10.48 -3.28
CA TYR A 385 -11.34 10.89 -4.43
C TYR A 385 -12.14 11.46 -5.60
N ASP A 386 -13.41 11.08 -5.70
CA ASP A 386 -14.36 11.56 -6.70
C ASP A 386 -15.75 11.59 -6.05
N ARG A 387 -16.69 12.31 -6.65
CA ARG A 387 -18.08 12.33 -6.19
C ARG A 387 -18.72 10.95 -6.29
N ILE A 388 -19.70 10.68 -5.43
CA ILE A 388 -20.49 9.46 -5.46
C ILE A 388 -21.96 9.77 -5.34
N CYS A 389 -22.80 8.91 -5.94
CA CYS A 389 -24.18 8.84 -5.54
C CYS A 389 -24.36 7.95 -4.31
N PHE A 390 -24.37 8.57 -3.12
CA PHE A 390 -24.44 7.84 -1.87
C PHE A 390 -25.76 7.06 -1.74
N ASN A 391 -25.64 5.81 -1.30
CA ASN A 391 -26.76 4.87 -1.19
C ASN A 391 -26.83 4.35 0.24
N TYR A 392 -27.95 4.65 0.90
CA TYR A 392 -28.29 4.14 2.22
C TYR A 392 -29.43 3.12 2.11
N ALA A 393 -29.30 2.01 2.82
CA ALA A 393 -30.42 1.11 3.08
C ALA A 393 -30.38 0.58 4.52
N GLU A 394 -31.54 0.51 5.13
CA GLU A 394 -31.75 -0.13 6.43
C GLU A 394 -32.43 -1.48 6.20
N ILE A 395 -31.78 -2.55 6.64
CA ILE A 395 -32.25 -3.92 6.45
C ILE A 395 -32.54 -4.49 7.85
N PRO A 396 -33.83 -4.70 8.20
CA PRO A 396 -34.19 -5.23 9.50
C PRO A 396 -33.50 -6.57 9.77
N ALA A 397 -32.82 -6.68 10.90
CA ALA A 397 -32.25 -7.95 11.32
C ALA A 397 -33.38 -8.92 11.69
N GLY A 398 -33.35 -10.14 11.15
CA GLY A 398 -34.34 -11.18 11.49
C GLY A 398 -34.31 -11.52 12.97
N GLU A 399 -35.42 -11.98 13.54
CA GLU A 399 -35.58 -12.22 15.00
C GLU A 399 -34.51 -13.16 15.60
N LYS A 400 -33.99 -14.10 14.80
CA LYS A 400 -32.93 -15.04 15.21
C LYS A 400 -31.50 -14.56 14.93
N SER A 401 -31.34 -13.36 14.39
CA SER A 401 -30.02 -12.76 14.13
C SER A 401 -29.28 -12.51 15.45
N LYS A 402 -27.97 -12.71 15.44
CA LYS A 402 -27.06 -12.32 16.52
C LYS A 402 -26.88 -10.79 16.62
N SER A 403 -27.33 -10.06 15.61
CA SER A 403 -27.26 -8.61 15.57
C SER A 403 -28.17 -7.97 16.63
N SER A 404 -27.63 -6.94 17.28
CA SER A 404 -28.33 -6.04 18.21
C SER A 404 -28.84 -4.76 17.55
N SER A 405 -28.60 -4.63 16.24
CA SER A 405 -29.14 -3.56 15.39
C SER A 405 -29.69 -4.14 14.07
N SER A 406 -30.40 -3.31 13.30
CA SER A 406 -30.58 -3.54 11.87
C SER A 406 -29.22 -3.51 11.16
N ILE A 407 -29.17 -4.04 9.94
CA ILE A 407 -27.99 -3.95 9.07
C ILE A 407 -28.12 -2.66 8.26
N PHE A 408 -27.13 -1.79 8.36
CA PHE A 408 -27.10 -0.50 7.70
C PHE A 408 -26.11 -0.53 6.54
N ARG A 409 -26.62 -0.51 5.31
CA ARG A 409 -25.80 -0.35 4.11
C ARG A 409 -25.39 1.11 3.97
N LEU A 410 -24.11 1.38 4.15
CA LEU A 410 -23.50 2.68 3.94
C LEU A 410 -22.63 2.60 2.69
N HIS A 411 -23.30 2.63 1.53
CA HIS A 411 -22.71 2.52 0.20
C HIS A 411 -21.92 1.21 -0.06
N THR A 412 -21.35 1.07 -1.27
CA THR A 412 -20.64 -0.14 -1.70
C THR A 412 -19.15 -0.11 -1.36
N ALA A 413 -18.58 -1.28 -1.04
CA ALA A 413 -17.15 -1.51 -0.86
C ALA A 413 -16.28 -1.28 -2.11
N LEU A 414 -16.92 -1.06 -3.27
CA LEU A 414 -16.28 -0.74 -4.54
C LEU A 414 -15.90 0.74 -4.68
N VAL A 415 -16.22 1.57 -3.70
CA VAL A 415 -15.71 2.93 -3.58
C VAL A 415 -14.68 2.97 -2.44
N PRO A 416 -13.45 3.43 -2.70
CA PRO A 416 -12.42 3.53 -1.67
C PRO A 416 -12.63 4.78 -0.81
N LEU A 417 -12.23 4.68 0.45
CA LEU A 417 -12.02 5.84 1.33
C LEU A 417 -10.53 6.04 1.59
N HIS A 418 -10.08 7.29 1.56
CA HIS A 418 -8.71 7.65 1.91
C HIS A 418 -8.47 7.54 3.42
N SER A 419 -9.33 8.20 4.20
CA SER A 419 -9.21 8.34 5.66
C SER A 419 -10.20 7.43 6.40
N ASN A 420 -9.92 7.15 7.67
CA ASN A 420 -10.93 6.54 8.55
C ASN A 420 -12.11 7.51 8.71
N PHE A 421 -13.30 6.98 8.92
CA PHE A 421 -14.46 7.72 9.42
C PHE A 421 -14.95 7.09 10.73
N THR A 422 -15.58 7.92 11.57
CA THR A 422 -16.21 7.49 12.81
C THR A 422 -17.68 7.25 12.55
N LEU A 423 -18.16 6.05 12.91
CA LEU A 423 -19.52 5.61 12.71
C LEU A 423 -20.21 5.40 14.06
N HIS A 424 -21.39 6.00 14.20
CA HIS A 424 -22.27 5.84 15.35
C HIS A 424 -23.48 5.03 14.93
N ILE A 425 -23.80 3.96 15.68
CA ILE A 425 -25.00 3.15 15.49
C ILE A 425 -25.74 3.03 16.82
N LYS A 426 -27.06 3.22 16.79
CA LYS A 426 -27.93 2.84 17.92
C LYS A 426 -28.39 1.38 17.77
N PRO A 427 -28.50 0.64 18.87
CA PRO A 427 -29.14 -0.66 18.83
C PRO A 427 -30.66 -0.48 18.66
N ASP A 428 -31.29 -1.34 17.87
CA ASP A 428 -32.77 -1.41 17.78
C ASP A 428 -33.34 -2.49 18.72
N ARG A 429 -32.47 -3.25 19.39
CA ARG A 429 -32.80 -4.26 20.40
C ARG A 429 -32.16 -3.91 21.74
N PRO A 430 -32.85 -4.13 22.88
CA PRO A 430 -32.25 -3.91 24.19
C PRO A 430 -31.01 -4.79 24.42
N ILE A 431 -29.90 -4.17 24.80
CA ILE A 431 -28.67 -4.85 25.23
C ILE A 431 -28.61 -4.81 26.77
N PRO A 432 -28.48 -5.96 27.46
CA PRO A 432 -28.35 -5.98 28.93
C PRO A 432 -27.20 -5.11 29.42
N ALA A 433 -27.39 -4.38 30.53
CA ALA A 433 -26.39 -3.46 31.09
C ALA A 433 -25.00 -4.12 31.29
N ALA A 434 -24.97 -5.39 31.70
CA ALA A 434 -23.74 -6.16 31.90
C ALA A 434 -22.96 -6.45 30.60
N GLN A 435 -23.59 -6.30 29.43
CA GLN A 435 -23.03 -6.62 28.11
C GLN A 435 -22.78 -5.38 27.24
N GLN A 436 -23.15 -4.19 27.71
CA GLN A 436 -22.98 -2.94 26.95
C GLN A 436 -21.53 -2.65 26.58
N HIS A 437 -20.55 -3.08 27.39
CA HIS A 437 -19.12 -2.90 27.11
C HIS A 437 -18.52 -4.07 26.30
N LYS A 438 -19.36 -4.98 25.79
CA LYS A 438 -19.00 -6.18 25.02
C LYS A 438 -19.46 -6.10 23.57
N VAL A 439 -19.86 -4.93 23.12
CA VAL A 439 -20.38 -4.73 21.76
C VAL A 439 -19.23 -4.45 20.80
N VAL A 440 -19.26 -5.13 19.68
CA VAL A 440 -18.43 -4.86 18.51
C VAL A 440 -19.30 -4.39 17.37
N MET A 441 -18.70 -3.64 16.45
CA MET A 441 -19.34 -3.26 15.20
C MET A 441 -18.72 -4.06 14.07
N VAL A 442 -19.55 -4.78 13.34
CA VAL A 442 -19.15 -5.64 12.23
C VAL A 442 -19.46 -4.90 10.93
N ARG A 443 -18.50 -4.92 10.01
CA ARG A 443 -18.64 -4.42 8.64
C ARG A 443 -18.45 -5.55 7.65
N GLU A 444 -19.45 -5.79 6.81
CA GLU A 444 -19.45 -6.78 5.74
C GLU A 444 -19.45 -6.12 4.35
N GLY A 445 -19.14 -6.91 3.32
CA GLY A 445 -19.03 -6.47 1.92
C GLY A 445 -18.07 -7.37 1.14
N LEU A 446 -17.06 -6.79 0.49
CA LEU A 446 -15.95 -7.55 -0.11
C LEU A 446 -14.88 -7.89 0.93
N GLY A 447 -15.28 -8.66 1.94
CA GLY A 447 -14.51 -8.97 3.15
C GLY A 447 -15.24 -8.51 4.42
N GLU A 448 -14.67 -8.85 5.57
CA GLU A 448 -15.21 -8.53 6.88
C GLU A 448 -14.21 -7.70 7.68
N THR A 449 -14.69 -6.77 8.50
CA THR A 449 -13.89 -6.05 9.49
C THR A 449 -14.70 -5.89 10.76
N ILE A 450 -14.10 -6.25 11.90
CA ILE A 450 -14.72 -6.11 13.22
C ILE A 450 -13.96 -5.04 13.99
N ALA A 451 -14.67 -4.04 14.49
CA ALA A 451 -14.13 -2.97 15.32
C ALA A 451 -14.71 -3.04 16.74
N GLY A 452 -13.87 -2.76 17.73
CA GLY A 452 -14.34 -2.52 19.10
C GLY A 452 -15.10 -1.21 19.14
N THR A 453 -16.06 -1.10 20.07
CA THR A 453 -16.90 0.10 20.19
C THR A 453 -16.74 0.80 21.54
N THR A 454 -17.01 2.11 21.56
CA THR A 454 -17.30 2.87 22.78
C THR A 454 -18.81 3.18 22.84
N LEU A 455 -19.39 3.23 24.04
CA LEU A 455 -20.79 3.60 24.24
C LEU A 455 -20.89 5.05 24.71
N GLU A 456 -21.49 5.90 23.88
CA GLU A 456 -21.59 7.34 24.10
C GLU A 456 -23.04 7.80 23.98
N LYS A 457 -23.67 8.14 25.11
CA LYS A 457 -25.07 8.63 25.16
C LYS A 457 -26.07 7.73 24.39
N GLY A 458 -25.86 6.41 24.44
CA GLY A 458 -26.71 5.41 23.75
C GLY A 458 -26.28 5.04 22.33
N TRP A 459 -25.21 5.64 21.81
CA TRP A 459 -24.61 5.30 20.53
C TRP A 459 -23.38 4.41 20.70
N TYR A 460 -23.26 3.37 19.89
CA TYR A 460 -22.02 2.62 19.76
C TYR A 460 -21.16 3.23 18.66
N VAL A 461 -19.93 3.57 19.00
CA VAL A 461 -19.01 4.31 18.15
C VAL A 461 -17.87 3.40 17.71
N GLY A 462 -17.66 3.26 16.41
CA GLY A 462 -16.57 2.48 15.80
C GLY A 462 -15.85 3.28 14.70
N GLN A 463 -14.64 2.83 14.33
CA GLN A 463 -13.87 3.45 13.24
C GLN A 463 -13.65 2.49 12.08
N PHE A 464 -13.87 2.98 10.85
CA PHE A 464 -13.75 2.19 9.63
C PHE A 464 -13.10 2.99 8.50
N ARG A 465 -12.53 2.30 7.50
CA ARG A 465 -11.92 2.90 6.30
C ARG A 465 -12.49 2.34 4.99
N GLU A 466 -13.62 1.65 5.06
CA GLU A 466 -14.31 1.09 3.91
C GLU A 466 -15.82 1.23 4.12
N PHE A 467 -16.54 1.57 3.05
CA PHE A 467 -17.98 1.43 2.97
C PHE A 467 -18.40 -0.05 3.01
N GLY A 468 -19.68 -0.32 3.24
CA GLY A 468 -20.22 -1.68 3.35
C GLY A 468 -21.54 -1.74 4.12
N ASP A 469 -21.85 -2.95 4.59
CA ASP A 469 -23.01 -3.23 5.42
C ASP A 469 -22.53 -3.32 6.89
N PHE A 470 -23.17 -2.58 7.80
CA PHE A 470 -22.72 -2.44 9.19
C PHE A 470 -23.79 -2.87 10.18
N HIS A 471 -23.39 -3.54 11.25
CA HIS A 471 -24.28 -3.89 12.36
C HIS A 471 -23.54 -4.07 13.69
N LEU A 472 -24.29 -4.11 14.78
CA LEU A 472 -23.77 -4.32 16.13
C LEU A 472 -23.93 -5.78 16.57
N GLU A 473 -22.89 -6.36 17.16
CA GLU A 473 -22.94 -7.69 17.78
C GLU A 473 -22.40 -7.66 19.21
N VAL A 474 -23.00 -8.46 20.10
CA VAL A 474 -22.48 -8.67 21.46
C VAL A 474 -21.53 -9.86 21.45
N ASP A 475 -20.28 -9.66 21.84
CA ASP A 475 -19.28 -10.71 21.98
C ASP A 475 -18.83 -10.88 23.44
N THR A 476 -19.28 -11.97 24.06
CA THR A 476 -18.91 -12.36 25.43
C THR A 476 -17.99 -13.59 25.45
N VAL A 477 -17.52 -14.07 24.29
CA VAL A 477 -16.72 -15.29 24.21
C VAL A 477 -15.30 -14.98 24.68
N LEU A 478 -14.74 -15.82 25.54
CA LEU A 478 -13.34 -15.65 25.97
C LEU A 478 -12.38 -16.11 24.87
N PRO A 479 -11.25 -15.40 24.65
CA PRO A 479 -10.23 -15.84 23.73
C PRO A 479 -9.64 -17.19 24.16
N LYS A 480 -9.14 -17.96 23.18
CA LYS A 480 -8.53 -19.26 23.40
C LYS A 480 -7.00 -19.15 23.41
N ILE A 481 -6.36 -19.89 24.31
CA ILE A 481 -4.90 -20.01 24.42
C ILE A 481 -4.53 -21.49 24.35
N ALA A 482 -3.76 -21.89 23.34
CA ALA A 482 -3.35 -23.28 23.16
C ALA A 482 -1.83 -23.39 23.06
N LEU A 483 -1.22 -24.17 23.96
CA LEU A 483 0.20 -24.49 23.92
C LEU A 483 0.51 -25.40 22.74
N LEU A 484 1.55 -25.09 21.97
CA LEU A 484 1.90 -25.80 20.73
C LEU A 484 3.13 -26.69 20.91
N GLY A 485 3.05 -27.91 20.39
CA GLY A 485 4.18 -28.85 20.27
C GLY A 485 4.64 -29.51 21.58
N VAL A 486 4.20 -29.03 22.74
CA VAL A 486 4.58 -29.56 24.06
C VAL A 486 3.38 -29.55 25.02
N LYS A 487 3.49 -30.31 26.12
CA LYS A 487 2.47 -30.36 27.17
C LYS A 487 2.84 -29.45 28.34
N ASN A 488 1.84 -29.01 29.10
CA ASN A 488 2.07 -28.30 30.35
C ASN A 488 2.89 -29.17 31.32
N GLY A 489 3.86 -28.58 32.01
CA GLY A 489 4.81 -29.28 32.88
C GLY A 489 5.98 -29.95 32.15
N ALA A 490 6.13 -29.76 30.83
CA ALA A 490 7.19 -30.41 30.06
C ALA A 490 8.60 -29.95 30.47
N ASN A 491 9.58 -30.83 30.25
CA ASN A 491 10.99 -30.48 30.26
C ASN A 491 11.38 -29.91 28.88
N LEU A 492 11.73 -28.63 28.86
CA LEU A 492 12.07 -27.86 27.68
C LEU A 492 13.58 -27.59 27.57
N SER A 493 14.44 -28.30 28.31
CA SER A 493 15.90 -28.09 28.29
C SER A 493 16.56 -28.22 26.92
N LYS A 494 15.98 -29.02 26.02
CA LYS A 494 16.45 -29.18 24.64
C LYS A 494 15.65 -28.35 23.62
N ALA A 495 14.59 -27.66 24.05
CA ALA A 495 13.79 -26.85 23.15
C ALA A 495 14.49 -25.52 22.86
N ALA A 496 14.41 -25.06 21.60
CA ALA A 496 14.92 -23.74 21.20
C ALA A 496 13.89 -22.62 21.42
N LYS A 497 12.60 -22.96 21.43
CA LYS A 497 11.50 -21.99 21.54
C LYS A 497 10.28 -22.58 22.22
N LEU A 498 9.37 -21.71 22.63
CA LEU A 498 8.05 -21.99 23.17
C LEU A 498 7.01 -21.22 22.36
N SER A 499 5.89 -21.85 22.00
CA SER A 499 4.88 -21.26 21.12
C SER A 499 3.45 -21.53 21.58
N PHE A 500 2.55 -20.57 21.35
CA PHE A 500 1.13 -20.68 21.63
C PHE A 500 0.31 -20.22 20.43
N ALA A 501 -0.83 -20.88 20.18
CA ALA A 501 -1.89 -20.33 19.34
C ALA A 501 -2.87 -19.53 20.19
N ILE A 502 -3.22 -18.34 19.72
CA ILE A 502 -4.20 -17.43 20.32
C ILE A 502 -5.26 -17.08 19.28
N SER A 503 -6.54 -17.16 19.65
CA SER A 503 -7.64 -16.94 18.70
C SER A 503 -8.91 -16.48 19.40
N ASP A 504 -9.66 -15.62 18.72
CA ASP A 504 -11.03 -15.24 19.04
C ASP A 504 -11.79 -14.93 17.75
N ASN A 505 -13.13 -15.02 17.78
CA ASN A 505 -13.98 -14.74 16.62
C ASN A 505 -14.00 -13.25 16.27
N SER A 506 -14.01 -12.35 17.27
CA SER A 506 -13.89 -10.90 17.03
C SER A 506 -12.44 -10.49 16.75
N GLY A 507 -11.47 -11.38 16.97
CA GLY A 507 -10.05 -11.15 16.77
C GLY A 507 -9.30 -10.79 18.05
N ILE A 508 -7.97 -10.89 18.02
CA ILE A 508 -7.12 -10.64 19.20
C ILE A 508 -6.56 -9.23 19.18
N LYS A 509 -6.93 -8.45 20.20
CA LYS A 509 -6.46 -7.07 20.45
C LYS A 509 -5.07 -7.04 21.06
N ALA A 510 -4.81 -7.83 22.10
CA ALA A 510 -3.55 -7.78 22.85
C ALA A 510 -3.19 -9.12 23.49
N TYR A 511 -1.90 -9.30 23.80
CA TYR A 511 -1.40 -10.39 24.62
C TYR A 511 -0.26 -9.92 25.52
N ARG A 512 -0.06 -10.60 26.64
CA ARG A 512 1.06 -10.41 27.56
C ARG A 512 1.51 -11.76 28.13
N ALA A 513 2.83 -11.94 28.22
CA ALA A 513 3.45 -13.15 28.74
C ALA A 513 4.42 -12.77 29.86
N GLU A 514 4.29 -13.40 31.03
CA GLU A 514 5.14 -13.14 32.19
C GLU A 514 5.76 -14.44 32.71
N LEU A 515 7.08 -14.55 32.65
CA LEU A 515 7.85 -15.65 33.23
C LEU A 515 8.26 -15.28 34.66
N ASP A 516 7.74 -16.02 35.64
CA ASP A 516 7.97 -15.79 37.07
C ASP A 516 7.73 -14.32 37.49
N GLY A 517 6.67 -13.73 36.92
CA GLY A 517 6.25 -12.35 37.19
C GLY A 517 7.00 -11.27 36.39
N LYS A 518 7.89 -11.64 35.46
CA LYS A 518 8.62 -10.70 34.60
C LYS A 518 8.19 -10.83 33.14
N TRP A 519 8.03 -9.71 32.44
CA TRP A 519 7.64 -9.73 31.03
C TRP A 519 8.62 -10.53 30.17
N LEU A 520 8.08 -11.28 29.21
CA LEU A 520 8.84 -12.09 28.27
C LEU A 520 8.48 -11.71 26.83
N MET A 521 9.51 -11.57 26.00
CA MET A 521 9.43 -11.04 24.64
C MET A 521 8.88 -12.07 23.64
N PHE A 522 7.58 -12.35 23.73
CA PHE A 522 6.88 -13.13 22.71
C PHE A 522 6.63 -12.29 21.46
N GLY A 523 7.08 -12.77 20.30
CA GLY A 523 6.72 -12.22 19.00
C GLY A 523 5.49 -12.91 18.40
N ARG A 524 4.67 -12.21 17.62
CA ARG A 524 3.46 -12.71 16.97
C ARG A 524 3.64 -12.86 15.46
N ARG A 525 3.12 -13.96 14.91
CA ARG A 525 2.91 -14.14 13.47
C ARG A 525 1.53 -14.76 13.26
N GLY A 526 0.60 -13.99 12.70
CA GLY A 526 -0.81 -14.38 12.61
C GLY A 526 -1.39 -14.68 13.99
N ASN A 527 -1.90 -15.90 14.16
CA ASN A 527 -2.49 -16.37 15.42
C ASN A 527 -1.49 -17.12 16.32
N VAL A 528 -0.20 -17.14 15.97
CA VAL A 528 0.83 -17.83 16.76
C VAL A 528 1.75 -16.80 17.39
N ILE A 529 1.94 -16.91 18.71
CA ILE A 529 2.99 -16.20 19.43
C ILE A 529 4.12 -17.16 19.78
N SER A 530 5.36 -16.70 19.71
CA SER A 530 6.54 -17.51 19.99
C SER A 530 7.60 -16.72 20.75
N TYR A 531 8.28 -17.41 21.67
CA TYR A 531 9.46 -16.91 22.36
C TYR A 531 10.61 -17.89 22.11
N THR A 532 11.71 -17.37 21.59
CA THR A 532 12.98 -18.10 21.47
C THR A 532 13.72 -17.94 22.78
N PHE A 533 14.11 -19.06 23.42
CA PHE A 533 14.73 -19.03 24.74
C PHE A 533 16.02 -18.21 24.73
N ASP A 534 16.15 -17.32 25.70
CA ASP A 534 17.29 -16.43 25.87
C ASP A 534 17.69 -16.31 27.36
N GLU A 535 18.60 -15.39 27.67
CA GLU A 535 19.11 -15.15 29.03
C GLU A 535 18.06 -14.77 30.08
N HIS A 536 16.85 -14.38 29.66
CA HIS A 536 15.72 -14.09 30.54
C HIS A 536 14.95 -15.34 30.99
N CYS A 537 15.23 -16.50 30.37
CA CYS A 537 14.72 -17.82 30.79
C CYS A 537 15.91 -18.76 31.12
N LYS A 538 16.38 -18.67 32.37
CA LYS A 538 17.51 -19.46 32.89
C LYS A 538 17.12 -20.94 33.08
N PRO A 539 18.06 -21.87 33.31
CA PRO A 539 17.72 -23.24 33.69
C PRO A 539 16.95 -23.30 35.02
N GLY A 540 15.96 -24.18 35.12
CA GLY A 540 15.15 -24.31 36.34
C GLY A 540 13.65 -24.52 36.09
N LYS A 541 12.87 -24.54 37.17
CA LYS A 541 11.41 -24.61 37.09
C LYS A 541 10.85 -23.21 36.94
N HIS A 542 9.94 -23.05 35.99
CA HIS A 542 9.32 -21.76 35.68
C HIS A 542 7.80 -21.83 35.66
N SER A 543 7.19 -20.70 35.94
CA SER A 543 5.77 -20.42 35.77
C SER A 543 5.59 -19.28 34.75
N LEU A 544 4.92 -19.58 33.64
CA LEU A 544 4.57 -18.63 32.59
C LEU A 544 3.08 -18.28 32.65
N ARG A 545 2.78 -17.04 33.01
CA ARG A 545 1.42 -16.49 32.98
C ARG A 545 1.17 -15.86 31.61
N MET A 546 0.08 -16.28 30.96
CA MET A 546 -0.37 -15.77 29.66
C MET A 546 -1.69 -15.03 29.83
N LEU A 547 -1.76 -13.79 29.36
CA LEU A 547 -2.96 -12.95 29.30
C LEU A 547 -3.26 -12.62 27.84
N VAL A 548 -4.48 -12.86 27.38
CA VAL A 548 -4.92 -12.54 26.01
C VAL A 548 -6.26 -11.84 26.05
N THR A 549 -6.38 -10.74 25.30
CA THR A 549 -7.59 -9.90 25.23
C THR A 549 -8.06 -9.78 23.78
N ASP A 550 -9.35 -10.01 23.54
CA ASP A 550 -9.98 -9.85 22.22
C ASP A 550 -10.39 -8.39 21.92
N ILE A 551 -11.02 -8.16 20.77
CA ILE A 551 -11.49 -6.83 20.35
C ILE A 551 -12.63 -6.32 21.24
N ALA A 552 -13.52 -7.20 21.70
CA ALA A 552 -14.61 -6.90 22.63
C ALA A 552 -14.16 -6.69 24.09
N GLY A 553 -12.86 -6.87 24.37
CA GLY A 553 -12.26 -6.73 25.69
C GLY A 553 -12.48 -7.94 26.62
N ASN A 554 -12.92 -9.10 26.13
CA ASN A 554 -12.89 -10.32 26.92
C ASN A 554 -11.44 -10.78 27.09
N THR A 555 -11.09 -11.21 28.32
CA THR A 555 -9.72 -11.50 28.68
C THR A 555 -9.60 -12.90 29.25
N LYS A 556 -8.72 -13.72 28.67
CA LYS A 556 -8.36 -15.04 29.18
C LYS A 556 -6.99 -14.99 29.81
N GLU A 557 -6.91 -15.46 31.05
CA GLU A 557 -5.66 -15.72 31.74
C GLU A 557 -5.43 -17.23 31.88
N GLN A 558 -4.19 -17.67 31.65
CA GLN A 558 -3.79 -19.06 31.84
C GLN A 558 -2.31 -19.17 32.24
N THR A 559 -2.04 -20.01 33.24
CA THR A 559 -0.67 -20.27 33.72
C THR A 559 -0.18 -21.63 33.24
N PHE A 560 1.05 -21.66 32.75
CA PHE A 560 1.76 -22.84 32.30
C PHE A 560 3.03 -23.02 33.12
N THR A 561 3.40 -24.26 33.43
CA THR A 561 4.66 -24.58 34.10
C THR A 561 5.54 -25.38 33.16
N PHE A 562 6.86 -25.24 33.31
CA PHE A 562 7.84 -26.07 32.58
C PHE A 562 9.17 -26.08 33.33
N THR A 563 10.05 -27.00 32.95
CA THR A 563 11.45 -27.00 33.40
C THR A 563 12.36 -26.67 32.23
N ARG A 564 13.22 -25.68 32.36
CA ARG A 564 14.26 -25.32 31.39
C ARG A 564 15.58 -26.00 31.70
#